data_AF-A0A6B9THL2-F1
#
_entry.id   AF-A0A6B9THL2-F1
#
_cell.length_a   1.000
_cell.length_b   1.000
_cell.length_c   1.000
_cell.angle_alpha   90.00
_cell.angle_beta   90.00
_cell.angle_gamma   90.00
#
_symmetry.space_group_name_H-M   'P 1'
#
loop_
_entity.id
_entity.type
_entity.pdbx_description
1 polymer ?
#
loop_
_entity_poly.entity_id
_entity_poly.type
_entity_poly.pdbx_seq_one_letter_code
_entity_poly.pdbx_strand_id
1 'polypeptide(L)'
;MAGISDAEFCLKLIPYGFDMVTLGGYNADMETCRAGRLIIGRGRPEFDFDFNELPAVVAEEASKIKDRFDVRVSVNLRATEPEGIIEISRLDPVDVVEINAHCRQPEITRTGAGQAMLLEPEFLGDFTREVVRKAASEVSVKIRGNVPEADTVLISEILDQEGCSYIHLDAMKPGVDRADLELVSRVSGAVRRARIIGNNSIRDLRSARAMLDAGADGVSVARAALSGRLSFSLSKL
;
A
#
# COMPACT_ATOMS: atom_id res chain seq x y z
N MET A 1 3.28 6.54 -2.70
CA MET A 1 3.43 6.80 -4.14
C MET A 1 4.92 6.91 -4.38
N ALA A 2 5.48 6.01 -5.18
CA ALA A 2 6.93 5.91 -5.32
C ALA A 2 7.55 7.23 -5.84
N GLY A 3 8.67 7.64 -5.24
CA GLY A 3 9.36 8.90 -5.51
C GLY A 3 8.62 10.16 -5.04
N ILE A 4 7.55 10.03 -4.23
CA ILE A 4 6.73 11.17 -3.76
C ILE A 4 6.38 11.07 -2.28
N SER A 5 5.94 9.91 -1.80
CA SER A 5 5.42 9.76 -0.43
C SER A 5 6.52 9.60 0.60
N ASP A 6 7.30 10.66 0.78
CA ASP A 6 8.25 10.84 1.88
C ASP A 6 7.59 11.54 3.08
N ALA A 7 8.34 11.77 4.16
CA ALA A 7 7.86 12.43 5.36
C ALA A 7 7.39 13.86 5.07
N GLU A 8 8.11 14.61 4.22
CA GLU A 8 7.75 15.98 3.88
C GLU A 8 6.37 16.05 3.19
N PHE A 9 6.11 15.11 2.27
CA PHE A 9 4.83 14.97 1.62
C PHE A 9 3.73 14.57 2.62
N CYS A 10 3.97 13.54 3.43
CA CYS A 10 2.98 13.05 4.40
C CYS A 10 2.60 14.13 5.43
N LEU A 11 3.57 14.89 5.94
CA LEU A 11 3.34 15.96 6.93
C LEU A 11 2.40 17.07 6.43
N LYS A 12 2.40 17.35 5.12
CA LYS A 12 1.46 18.31 4.51
C LYS A 12 0.02 17.83 4.55
N LEU A 13 -0.19 16.51 4.62
CA LEU A 13 -1.50 15.88 4.49
C LEU A 13 -2.13 15.49 5.82
N ILE A 14 -1.35 15.17 6.86
CA ILE A 14 -1.86 14.78 8.19
C ILE A 14 -2.94 15.74 8.72
N PRO A 15 -2.80 17.09 8.62
CA PRO A 15 -3.81 18.03 9.10
C PRO A 15 -5.19 17.91 8.44
N TYR A 16 -5.32 17.18 7.34
CA TYR A 16 -6.60 16.88 6.69
C TYR A 16 -7.33 15.67 7.32
N GLY A 17 -6.89 15.19 8.49
CA GLY A 17 -7.60 14.18 9.27
C GLY A 17 -7.28 12.73 8.88
N PHE A 18 -6.02 12.44 8.55
CA PHE A 18 -5.57 11.07 8.32
C PHE A 18 -5.13 10.42 9.64
N ASP A 19 -5.69 9.24 9.95
CA ASP A 19 -5.26 8.42 11.10
C ASP A 19 -3.98 7.61 10.80
N MET A 20 -3.68 7.43 9.52
CA MET A 20 -2.50 6.72 9.03
C MET A 20 -1.97 7.37 7.75
N VAL A 21 -0.65 7.46 7.62
CA VAL A 21 0.04 7.86 6.39
C VAL A 21 0.95 6.74 5.91
N THR A 22 1.09 6.60 4.58
CA THR A 22 1.92 5.54 3.98
C THR A 22 3.15 6.16 3.30
N LEU A 23 4.32 5.86 3.84
CA LEU A 23 5.61 6.15 3.23
C LEU A 23 5.91 5.19 2.08
N GLY A 24 6.66 5.69 1.09
CA GLY A 24 7.29 4.85 0.09
C GLY A 24 6.38 4.40 -1.05
N GLY A 25 6.33 3.09 -1.23
CA GLY A 25 6.69 2.48 -2.51
C GLY A 25 8.21 2.35 -2.59
N TYR A 26 8.86 1.82 -1.57
CA TYR A 26 10.29 1.54 -1.60
C TYR A 26 10.57 0.17 -2.23
N ASN A 27 11.83 -0.09 -2.56
CA ASN A 27 12.31 -1.38 -3.04
C ASN A 27 13.10 -2.02 -1.90
N ALA A 28 12.74 -3.24 -1.50
CA ALA A 28 13.23 -3.88 -0.28
C ALA A 28 14.24 -5.02 -0.53
N ASP A 29 14.62 -5.24 -1.78
CA ASP A 29 15.65 -6.20 -2.17
C ASP A 29 16.39 -5.77 -3.44
N MET A 30 17.42 -6.53 -3.78
CA MET A 30 18.28 -6.25 -4.93
C MET A 30 17.52 -6.21 -6.26
N GLU A 31 16.57 -7.12 -6.48
CA GLU A 31 15.85 -7.22 -7.76
C GLU A 31 14.88 -6.06 -7.96
N THR A 32 14.15 -5.67 -6.92
CA THR A 32 13.28 -4.51 -6.97
C THR A 32 14.06 -3.19 -7.05
N CYS A 33 15.24 -3.08 -6.41
CA CYS A 33 16.12 -1.91 -6.58
C CYS A 33 16.63 -1.79 -8.02
N ARG A 34 17.03 -2.89 -8.66
CA ARG A 34 17.42 -2.91 -10.09
C ARG A 34 16.26 -2.45 -10.97
N ALA A 35 15.06 -2.96 -10.73
CA ALA A 35 13.85 -2.54 -11.44
C ALA A 35 13.54 -1.04 -11.21
N GLY A 36 13.72 -0.54 -9.99
CA GLY A 36 13.60 0.89 -9.66
C GLY A 36 14.52 1.77 -10.49
N ARG A 37 15.80 1.41 -10.62
CA ARG A 37 16.77 2.16 -11.45
C ARG A 37 16.41 2.17 -12.93
N LEU A 38 15.83 1.07 -13.44
CA LEU A 38 15.30 1.03 -14.81
C LEU A 38 14.08 1.96 -14.99
N ILE A 39 13.21 2.07 -13.98
CA ILE A 39 12.08 3.00 -13.97
C ILE A 39 12.58 4.46 -14.02
N ILE A 40 13.64 4.78 -13.27
CA ILE A 40 14.32 6.09 -13.30
C ILE A 40 14.90 6.36 -14.68
N GLY A 41 15.57 5.37 -15.29
CA GLY A 41 16.10 5.48 -16.65
C GLY A 41 15.03 5.78 -17.71
N ARG A 42 13.77 5.39 -17.46
CA ARG A 42 12.61 5.75 -18.30
C ARG A 42 12.00 7.13 -17.96
N GLY A 43 12.58 7.86 -17.02
CA GLY A 43 12.15 9.20 -16.62
C GLY A 43 10.97 9.23 -15.65
N ARG A 44 10.67 8.13 -14.95
CA ARG A 44 9.66 8.13 -13.89
C ARG A 44 10.33 8.30 -12.51
N PRO A 45 9.80 9.17 -11.64
CA PRO A 45 10.31 9.31 -10.28
C PRO A 45 10.23 8.00 -9.49
N GLU A 46 11.26 7.75 -8.71
CA GLU A 46 11.43 6.61 -7.80
C GLU A 46 12.31 7.04 -6.62
N PHE A 47 12.32 6.23 -5.57
CA PHE A 47 13.33 6.36 -4.51
C PHE A 47 14.56 5.55 -4.91
N ASP A 48 15.74 6.21 -4.95
CA ASP A 48 17.00 5.60 -5.41
C ASP A 48 18.02 5.57 -4.29
N PHE A 49 18.10 4.42 -3.63
CA PHE A 49 19.11 4.09 -2.63
C PHE A 49 19.29 2.57 -2.63
N ASP A 50 20.38 2.08 -2.02
CA ASP A 50 20.60 0.64 -1.88
C ASP A 50 19.62 0.03 -0.86
N PHE A 51 19.23 -1.23 -1.07
CA PHE A 51 18.30 -1.89 -0.13
C PHE A 51 18.92 -2.04 1.26
N ASN A 52 20.25 -2.09 1.39
CA ASN A 52 20.93 -2.11 2.69
C ASN A 52 20.82 -0.76 3.44
N GLU A 53 20.54 0.34 2.75
CA GLU A 53 20.33 1.66 3.34
C GLU A 53 18.86 1.87 3.77
N LEU A 54 17.94 1.05 3.26
CA LEU A 54 16.50 1.19 3.46
C LEU A 54 16.10 1.26 4.95
N PRO A 55 16.63 0.43 5.87
CA PRO A 55 16.25 0.54 7.29
C PRO A 55 16.57 1.90 7.89
N ALA A 56 17.73 2.47 7.58
CA ALA A 56 18.12 3.79 8.07
C ALA A 56 17.24 4.90 7.48
N VAL A 57 16.96 4.83 6.18
CA VAL A 57 16.08 5.79 5.49
C VAL A 57 14.67 5.75 6.06
N VAL A 58 14.09 4.55 6.23
CA VAL A 58 12.74 4.40 6.76
C VAL A 58 12.65 4.87 8.21
N ALA A 59 13.65 4.52 9.04
CA ALA A 59 13.69 4.97 10.43
C ALA A 59 13.71 6.51 10.52
N GLU A 60 14.53 7.17 9.70
CA GLU A 60 14.60 8.63 9.65
C GLU A 60 13.26 9.25 9.18
N GLU A 61 12.71 8.78 8.07
CA GLU A 61 11.46 9.31 7.50
C GLU A 61 10.25 9.09 8.42
N ALA A 62 10.14 7.91 9.04
CA ALA A 62 9.07 7.61 9.98
C ALA A 62 9.19 8.44 11.26
N SER A 63 10.41 8.61 11.80
CA SER A 63 10.65 9.42 13.01
C SER A 63 10.27 10.89 12.78
N LYS A 64 10.60 11.47 11.62
CA LYS A 64 10.18 12.84 11.24
C LYS A 64 8.67 13.06 11.34
N ILE A 65 7.86 12.02 11.15
CA ILE A 65 6.40 12.06 11.29
C ILE A 65 6.02 11.91 12.76
N LYS A 66 6.50 10.84 13.42
CA LYS A 66 6.18 10.50 14.82
C LYS A 66 6.56 11.59 15.82
N ASP A 67 7.64 12.33 15.56
CA ASP A 67 8.09 13.44 16.40
C ASP A 67 7.13 14.64 16.40
N ARG A 68 6.23 14.72 15.41
CA ARG A 68 5.34 15.87 15.18
C ARG A 68 3.87 15.55 15.37
N PHE A 69 3.46 14.32 15.06
CA PHE A 69 2.06 13.91 15.08
C PHE A 69 1.92 12.51 15.65
N ASP A 70 0.90 12.32 16.48
CA ASP A 70 0.43 11.00 16.91
C ASP A 70 -0.45 10.41 15.79
N VAL A 71 0.21 9.86 14.77
CA VAL A 71 -0.41 9.23 13.61
C VAL A 71 0.28 7.89 13.36
N ARG A 72 -0.45 6.95 12.75
CA ARG A 72 0.15 5.69 12.32
C ARG A 72 1.00 5.88 11.07
N VAL A 73 2.17 5.25 11.02
CA VAL A 73 3.08 5.24 9.89
C VAL A 73 3.08 3.83 9.29
N SER A 74 2.59 3.76 8.06
CA SER A 74 2.68 2.58 7.20
C SER A 74 3.84 2.73 6.22
N VAL A 75 4.52 1.65 5.88
CA VAL A 75 5.62 1.65 4.88
C VAL A 75 5.30 0.67 3.77
N ASN A 76 5.07 1.18 2.56
CA ASN A 76 4.78 0.36 1.39
C ASN A 76 6.06 -0.10 0.69
N LEU A 77 6.21 -1.42 0.54
CA LEU A 77 7.45 -2.09 0.16
C LEU A 77 7.21 -3.04 -1.00
N ARG A 78 8.02 -2.91 -2.05
CA ARG A 78 8.10 -3.87 -3.17
C ARG A 78 9.25 -4.82 -2.87
N ALA A 79 8.98 -6.12 -2.97
CA ALA A 79 9.97 -7.16 -2.78
C ALA A 79 9.58 -8.42 -3.58
N THR A 80 10.57 -9.21 -3.96
CA THR A 80 10.48 -10.60 -4.40
C THR A 80 10.68 -11.58 -3.25
N GLU A 81 11.33 -11.16 -2.17
CA GLU A 81 11.57 -11.96 -0.96
C GLU A 81 11.07 -11.23 0.31
N PRO A 82 10.60 -11.94 1.36
CA PRO A 82 9.96 -11.32 2.52
C PRO A 82 10.93 -10.63 3.50
N GLU A 83 12.22 -10.94 3.45
CA GLU A 83 13.24 -10.55 4.44
C GLU A 83 13.32 -9.05 4.65
N GLY A 84 13.40 -8.27 3.56
CA GLY A 84 13.47 -6.81 3.64
C GLY A 84 12.20 -6.21 4.27
N ILE A 85 11.04 -6.80 4.04
CA ILE A 85 9.78 -6.34 4.65
C ILE A 85 9.77 -6.64 6.16
N ILE A 86 10.21 -7.83 6.53
CA ILE A 86 10.31 -8.26 7.93
C ILE A 86 11.32 -7.39 8.69
N GLU A 87 12.45 -7.05 8.10
CA GLU A 87 13.44 -6.15 8.72
C GLU A 87 12.84 -4.78 9.03
N ILE A 88 12.16 -4.16 8.06
CA ILE A 88 11.51 -2.86 8.24
C ILE A 88 10.41 -2.89 9.30
N SER A 89 9.70 -4.01 9.44
CA SER A 89 8.65 -4.16 10.45
C SER A 89 9.15 -4.07 11.90
N ARG A 90 10.46 -4.19 12.12
CA ARG A 90 11.10 -4.15 13.45
C ARG A 90 11.55 -2.76 13.87
N LEU A 91 11.39 -1.76 13.00
CA LEU A 91 11.74 -0.39 13.32
C LEU A 91 10.65 0.22 14.23
N ASP A 92 11.03 0.68 15.42
CA ASP A 92 10.13 1.29 16.39
C ASP A 92 9.14 2.34 15.83
N PRO A 93 9.52 3.27 14.91
CA PRO A 93 8.58 4.26 14.41
C PRO A 93 7.60 3.73 13.34
N VAL A 94 7.69 2.45 12.94
CA VAL A 94 6.86 1.82 11.90
C VAL A 94 5.72 1.03 12.54
N ASP A 95 4.47 1.48 12.36
CA ASP A 95 3.30 0.80 12.91
C ASP A 95 2.76 -0.30 11.98
N VAL A 96 2.98 -0.17 10.67
CA VAL A 96 2.49 -1.10 9.64
C VAL A 96 3.51 -1.26 8.52
N VAL A 97 3.85 -2.49 8.14
CA VAL A 97 4.49 -2.77 6.85
C VAL A 97 3.46 -3.20 5.82
N GLU A 98 3.56 -2.67 4.61
CA GLU A 98 2.61 -2.95 3.55
C GLU A 98 3.29 -3.67 2.37
N ILE A 99 2.92 -4.93 2.16
CA ILE A 99 3.33 -5.73 1.01
C ILE A 99 2.69 -5.13 -0.24
N ASN A 100 3.52 -4.71 -1.20
CA ASN A 100 3.05 -4.16 -2.46
C ASN A 100 2.77 -5.27 -3.48
N ALA A 101 1.54 -5.79 -3.47
CA ALA A 101 0.97 -6.62 -4.54
C ALA A 101 0.14 -5.75 -5.53
N HIS A 102 0.62 -4.53 -5.83
CA HIS A 102 -0.17 -3.47 -6.46
C HIS A 102 0.50 -2.79 -7.66
N CYS A 103 1.82 -2.63 -7.59
CA CYS A 103 2.59 -1.89 -8.58
C CYS A 103 2.50 -2.58 -9.94
N ARG A 104 2.22 -1.80 -10.98
CA ARG A 104 2.04 -2.27 -12.36
C ARG A 104 3.15 -1.81 -13.31
N GLN A 105 4.24 -1.26 -12.78
CA GLN A 105 5.37 -0.86 -13.63
C GLN A 105 5.98 -2.13 -14.25
N PRO A 106 6.17 -2.19 -15.58
CA PRO A 106 6.66 -3.38 -16.25
C PRO A 106 7.97 -3.93 -15.67
N GLU A 107 8.84 -3.05 -15.17
CA GLU A 107 10.12 -3.40 -14.56
C GLU A 107 9.92 -4.19 -13.26
N ILE A 108 8.94 -3.79 -12.44
CA ILE A 108 8.60 -4.49 -11.18
C ILE A 108 7.86 -5.79 -11.48
N THR A 109 6.88 -5.79 -12.38
CA THR A 109 6.11 -7.00 -12.66
C THR A 109 6.97 -8.10 -13.30
N ARG A 110 8.04 -7.74 -14.02
CA ARG A 110 8.98 -8.71 -14.58
C ARG A 110 9.82 -9.45 -13.53
N THR A 111 9.95 -8.92 -12.31
CA THR A 111 10.63 -9.62 -11.22
C THR A 111 9.71 -10.59 -10.47
N GLY A 112 8.42 -10.61 -10.79
CA GLY A 112 7.39 -11.34 -10.02
C GLY A 112 6.77 -10.52 -8.87
N ALA A 113 7.32 -9.34 -8.56
CA ALA A 113 6.78 -8.45 -7.53
C ALA A 113 5.63 -7.56 -8.06
N GLY A 114 4.97 -6.82 -7.15
CA GLY A 114 3.88 -5.93 -7.53
C GLY A 114 2.62 -6.71 -7.88
N GLN A 115 1.84 -6.22 -8.86
CA GLN A 115 0.60 -6.88 -9.25
C GLN A 115 0.81 -8.28 -9.87
N ALA A 116 2.04 -8.65 -10.25
CA ALA A 116 2.34 -9.98 -10.77
C ALA A 116 2.08 -11.08 -9.72
N MET A 117 2.26 -10.76 -8.43
CA MET A 117 1.93 -11.68 -7.32
C MET A 117 0.45 -12.07 -7.30
N LEU A 118 -0.44 -11.25 -7.86
CA LEU A 118 -1.88 -11.54 -7.92
C LEU A 118 -2.22 -12.66 -8.92
N LEU A 119 -1.30 -12.98 -9.83
CA LEU A 119 -1.45 -14.10 -10.76
C LEU A 119 -0.99 -15.43 -10.13
N GLU A 120 -0.35 -15.38 -8.96
CA GLU A 120 0.15 -16.53 -8.21
C GLU A 120 -0.40 -16.50 -6.77
N PRO A 121 -1.71 -16.73 -6.56
CA PRO A 121 -2.35 -16.55 -5.24
C PRO A 121 -1.76 -17.41 -4.13
N GLU A 122 -1.32 -18.63 -4.44
CA GLU A 122 -0.65 -19.52 -3.48
C GLU A 122 0.69 -18.92 -3.01
N PHE A 123 1.49 -18.41 -3.95
CA PHE A 123 2.74 -17.72 -3.64
C PHE A 123 2.48 -16.47 -2.79
N LEU A 124 1.51 -15.63 -3.16
CA LEU A 124 1.17 -14.43 -2.39
C LEU A 124 0.67 -14.77 -0.98
N GLY A 125 -0.10 -15.84 -0.82
CA GLY A 125 -0.52 -16.35 0.47
C GLY A 125 0.66 -16.78 1.33
N ASP A 126 1.54 -17.63 0.79
CA ASP A 126 2.74 -18.11 1.45
C ASP A 126 3.68 -16.97 1.86
N PHE A 127 3.91 -16.02 0.95
CA PHE A 127 4.69 -14.81 1.19
C PHE A 127 4.09 -13.97 2.32
N THR A 128 2.76 -13.74 2.29
CA THR A 128 2.05 -12.98 3.32
C THR A 128 2.15 -13.67 4.68
N ARG A 129 1.93 -14.99 4.72
CA ARG A 129 2.05 -15.81 5.93
C ARG A 129 3.42 -15.67 6.57
N GLU A 130 4.47 -15.71 5.77
CA GLU A 130 5.84 -15.57 6.25
C GLU A 130 6.09 -14.20 6.89
N VAL A 131 5.66 -13.13 6.23
CA VAL A 131 5.77 -11.77 6.78
C VAL A 131 4.97 -11.65 8.08
N VAL A 132 3.70 -12.06 8.09
CA VAL A 132 2.82 -12.01 9.28
C VAL A 132 3.43 -12.74 10.48
N ARG A 133 4.05 -13.90 10.26
CA ARG A 133 4.63 -14.70 11.36
C ARG A 133 5.89 -14.10 11.97
N LYS A 134 6.62 -13.26 11.24
CA LYS A 134 7.95 -12.77 11.65
C LYS A 134 8.00 -11.25 11.87
N ALA A 135 6.99 -10.52 11.42
CA ALA A 135 6.91 -9.08 11.57
C ALA A 135 6.67 -8.67 13.03
N ALA A 136 7.23 -7.52 13.43
CA ALA A 136 6.96 -6.93 14.75
C ALA A 136 5.85 -5.86 14.70
N SER A 137 5.65 -5.22 13.55
CA SER A 137 4.53 -4.32 13.25
C SER A 137 3.33 -5.06 12.68
N GLU A 138 2.19 -4.38 12.52
CA GLU A 138 1.07 -4.91 11.75
C GLU A 138 1.43 -5.08 10.26
N VAL A 139 0.70 -5.94 9.57
CA VAL A 139 0.93 -6.24 8.14
C VAL A 139 -0.28 -5.83 7.33
N SER A 140 -0.06 -5.00 6.31
CA SER A 140 -1.02 -4.67 5.27
C SER A 140 -0.60 -5.37 3.97
N VAL A 141 -1.57 -5.77 3.14
CA VAL A 141 -1.30 -6.17 1.75
C VAL A 141 -2.09 -5.26 0.83
N LYS A 142 -1.38 -4.52 -0.01
CA LYS A 142 -2.02 -3.66 -1.01
C LYS A 142 -2.16 -4.41 -2.32
N ILE A 143 -3.40 -4.59 -2.75
CA ILE A 143 -3.76 -5.31 -3.98
C ILE A 143 -4.40 -4.38 -5.00
N ARG A 144 -4.24 -4.71 -6.28
CA ARG A 144 -4.96 -4.06 -7.38
C ARG A 144 -6.19 -4.89 -7.75
N GLY A 145 -7.36 -4.26 -7.71
CA GLY A 145 -8.59 -4.85 -8.24
C GLY A 145 -8.61 -4.91 -9.76
N ASN A 146 -9.39 -5.86 -10.29
CA ASN A 146 -9.63 -6.04 -11.72
C ASN A 146 -8.36 -6.23 -12.57
N VAL A 147 -7.35 -6.93 -12.02
CA VAL A 147 -6.23 -7.43 -12.82
C VAL A 147 -6.74 -8.62 -13.66
N PRO A 148 -6.52 -8.63 -14.99
CA PRO A 148 -6.90 -9.76 -15.82
C PRO A 148 -6.35 -11.07 -15.27
N GLU A 149 -7.16 -12.13 -15.34
CA GLU A 149 -6.82 -13.49 -14.88
C GLU A 149 -6.67 -13.67 -13.35
N ALA A 150 -6.66 -12.59 -12.56
CA ALA A 150 -6.66 -12.65 -11.11
C ALA A 150 -8.08 -12.58 -10.52
N ASP A 151 -8.42 -13.51 -9.63
CA ASP A 151 -9.65 -13.42 -8.81
C ASP A 151 -9.38 -12.61 -7.53
N THR A 152 -9.73 -11.33 -7.56
CA THR A 152 -9.52 -10.42 -6.43
C THR A 152 -10.25 -10.87 -5.15
N VAL A 153 -11.41 -11.51 -5.26
CA VAL A 153 -12.18 -11.94 -4.07
C VAL A 153 -11.48 -13.13 -3.42
N LEU A 154 -11.13 -14.15 -4.21
CA LEU A 154 -10.38 -15.32 -3.72
C LEU A 154 -9.04 -14.91 -3.09
N ILE A 155 -8.30 -14.02 -3.76
CA ILE A 155 -7.03 -13.50 -3.21
C ILE A 155 -7.26 -12.81 -1.87
N SER A 156 -8.33 -12.01 -1.74
CA SER A 156 -8.65 -11.34 -0.48
C SER A 156 -8.99 -12.33 0.64
N GLU A 157 -9.69 -13.43 0.33
CA GLU A 157 -9.96 -14.51 1.29
C GLU A 157 -8.68 -15.22 1.75
N ILE A 158 -7.76 -15.49 0.82
CA ILE A 158 -6.45 -16.06 1.14
C ILE A 158 -5.69 -15.12 2.09
N LEU A 159 -5.59 -13.83 1.75
CA LEU A 159 -4.89 -12.84 2.58
C LEU A 159 -5.51 -12.70 3.99
N ASP A 160 -6.84 -12.79 4.09
CA ASP A 160 -7.56 -12.78 5.37
C ASP A 160 -7.23 -14.01 6.22
N GLN A 161 -7.11 -15.19 5.59
CA GLN A 161 -6.72 -16.44 6.26
C GLN A 161 -5.26 -16.42 6.73
N GLU A 162 -4.37 -15.77 5.98
CA GLU A 162 -2.95 -15.64 6.34
C GLU A 162 -2.68 -14.59 7.43
N GLY A 163 -3.72 -13.88 7.89
CA GLY A 163 -3.70 -13.10 9.12
C GLY A 163 -3.12 -11.70 8.97
N CYS A 164 -3.15 -11.11 7.76
CA CYS A 164 -2.83 -9.69 7.61
C CYS A 164 -3.86 -8.81 8.36
N SER A 165 -3.41 -7.70 8.93
CA SER A 165 -4.29 -6.73 9.62
C SER A 165 -5.14 -5.93 8.64
N TYR A 166 -4.59 -5.66 7.45
CA TYR A 166 -5.23 -4.81 6.44
C TYR A 166 -5.15 -5.41 5.04
N ILE A 167 -6.26 -5.33 4.31
CA ILE A 167 -6.28 -5.47 2.85
C ILE A 167 -6.55 -4.10 2.26
N HIS A 168 -5.53 -3.53 1.63
CA HIS A 168 -5.61 -2.21 0.99
C HIS A 168 -5.96 -2.39 -0.49
N LEU A 169 -7.24 -2.25 -0.81
CA LEU A 169 -7.79 -2.53 -2.13
C LEU A 169 -7.79 -1.29 -3.03
N ASP A 170 -6.92 -1.24 -4.03
CA ASP A 170 -7.08 -0.32 -5.17
C ASP A 170 -8.21 -0.82 -6.07
N ALA A 171 -9.44 -0.34 -5.79
CA ALA A 171 -10.66 -0.66 -6.52
C ALA A 171 -10.70 0.04 -7.89
N MET A 172 -9.65 -0.13 -8.69
CA MET A 172 -9.56 0.40 -10.05
C MET A 172 -10.62 -0.26 -10.94
N LYS A 173 -11.38 0.54 -11.67
CA LYS A 173 -12.34 0.06 -12.68
C LYS A 173 -11.75 0.25 -14.09
N PRO A 174 -11.40 -0.82 -14.82
CA PRO A 174 -10.80 -0.69 -16.15
C PRO A 174 -11.69 0.12 -17.09
N GLY A 175 -11.11 1.10 -17.78
CA GLY A 175 -11.83 1.93 -18.75
C GLY A 175 -12.80 2.96 -18.15
N VAL A 176 -12.90 3.07 -16.81
CA VAL A 176 -13.82 4.00 -16.16
C VAL A 176 -13.11 4.82 -15.09
N ASP A 177 -13.26 6.15 -15.11
CA ASP A 177 -12.64 7.03 -14.11
C ASP A 177 -13.45 7.11 -12.80
N ARG A 178 -13.73 5.95 -12.20
CA ARG A 178 -14.35 5.79 -10.88
C ARG A 178 -13.83 4.54 -10.18
N ALA A 179 -14.01 4.48 -8.86
CA ALA A 179 -13.77 3.26 -8.11
C ALA A 179 -14.81 2.18 -8.46
N ASP A 180 -14.40 0.92 -8.41
CA ASP A 180 -15.28 -0.23 -8.55
C ASP A 180 -15.92 -0.61 -7.22
N LEU A 181 -16.96 0.12 -6.82
CA LEU A 181 -17.63 -0.07 -5.53
C LEU A 181 -18.29 -1.45 -5.39
N GLU A 182 -18.68 -2.08 -6.50
CA GLU A 182 -19.21 -3.44 -6.49
C GLU A 182 -18.13 -4.46 -6.09
N LEU A 183 -16.90 -4.28 -6.58
CA LEU A 183 -15.77 -5.10 -6.17
C LEU A 183 -15.47 -4.94 -4.68
N VAL A 184 -15.53 -3.71 -4.16
CA VAL A 184 -15.35 -3.43 -2.73
C VAL A 184 -16.40 -4.18 -1.90
N SER A 185 -17.67 -4.14 -2.31
CA SER A 185 -18.76 -4.86 -1.63
C SER A 185 -18.61 -6.37 -1.65
N ARG A 186 -18.11 -6.93 -2.76
CA ARG A 186 -17.82 -8.37 -2.85
C ARG A 186 -16.67 -8.79 -1.94
N VAL A 187 -15.58 -8.00 -1.92
CA VAL A 187 -14.42 -8.26 -1.06
C VAL A 187 -14.78 -8.13 0.41
N SER A 188 -15.48 -7.06 0.81
CA SER A 188 -15.91 -6.87 2.20
C SER A 188 -16.88 -7.94 2.69
N GLY A 189 -17.70 -8.51 1.80
CA GLY A 189 -18.57 -9.64 2.12
C GLY A 189 -17.85 -10.98 2.33
N ALA A 190 -16.64 -11.12 1.77
CA ALA A 190 -15.83 -12.34 1.82
C ALA A 190 -14.84 -12.33 3.01
N VAL A 191 -14.19 -11.19 3.23
CA VAL A 191 -13.17 -10.98 4.28
C VAL A 191 -13.83 -10.90 5.66
N ARG A 192 -13.23 -11.56 6.67
CA ARG A 192 -13.80 -11.67 8.02
C ARG A 192 -12.97 -11.03 9.13
N ARG A 193 -11.65 -10.95 8.98
CA ARG A 193 -10.73 -10.53 10.04
C ARG A 193 -10.00 -9.24 9.70
N ALA A 194 -9.38 -9.20 8.52
CA ALA A 194 -8.64 -8.04 8.04
C ALA A 194 -9.56 -6.84 7.82
N ARG A 195 -9.05 -5.63 8.08
CA ARG A 195 -9.74 -4.39 7.77
C ARG A 195 -9.53 -4.01 6.31
N ILE A 196 -10.60 -3.63 5.63
CA ILE A 196 -10.54 -3.21 4.23
C ILE A 196 -10.27 -1.71 4.14
N ILE A 197 -9.13 -1.34 3.54
CA ILE A 197 -8.82 0.05 3.18
C ILE A 197 -9.12 0.24 1.70
N GLY A 198 -10.21 0.94 1.38
CA GLY A 198 -10.62 1.22 0.01
C GLY A 198 -9.80 2.35 -0.61
N ASN A 199 -9.27 2.12 -1.81
CA ASN A 199 -8.53 3.10 -2.60
C ASN A 199 -9.12 3.25 -4.01
N ASN A 200 -8.58 4.24 -4.73
CA ASN A 200 -8.95 4.71 -6.08
C ASN A 200 -10.05 5.77 -6.08
N SER A 201 -9.81 6.84 -6.84
CA SER A 201 -10.79 7.89 -7.15
C SER A 201 -11.47 8.58 -5.95
N ILE A 202 -10.86 8.52 -4.77
CA ILE A 202 -11.24 9.37 -3.63
C ILE A 202 -10.77 10.80 -3.91
N ARG A 203 -11.71 11.70 -4.17
CA ARG A 203 -11.47 13.09 -4.61
C ARG A 203 -12.23 14.12 -3.79
N ASP A 204 -13.18 13.67 -2.97
CA ASP A 204 -14.05 14.47 -2.12
C ASP A 204 -14.68 13.58 -1.03
N LEU A 205 -15.43 14.18 -0.10
CA LEU A 205 -16.13 13.44 0.96
C LEU A 205 -17.21 12.50 0.43
N ARG A 206 -17.80 12.81 -0.74
CA ARG A 206 -18.83 11.98 -1.34
C ARG A 206 -18.25 10.66 -1.84
N SER A 207 -17.13 10.71 -2.55
CA SER A 207 -16.41 9.52 -3.03
C SER A 207 -15.83 8.71 -1.87
N ALA A 208 -15.35 9.37 -0.80
CA ALA A 208 -14.96 8.69 0.43
C ALA A 208 -16.13 7.97 1.10
N ARG A 209 -17.28 8.65 1.28
CA ARG A 209 -18.49 8.02 1.85
C ARG A 209 -18.97 6.84 0.98
N ALA A 210 -18.99 6.99 -0.34
CA ALA A 210 -19.39 5.91 -1.23
C ALA A 210 -18.49 4.66 -1.13
N MET A 211 -17.20 4.84 -0.83
CA MET A 211 -16.27 3.73 -0.57
C MET A 211 -16.59 3.03 0.76
N LEU A 212 -16.88 3.80 1.81
CA LEU A 212 -17.30 3.26 3.11
C LEU A 212 -18.66 2.54 3.02
N ASP A 213 -19.63 3.15 2.32
CA ASP A 213 -20.97 2.57 2.10
C ASP A 213 -20.89 1.25 1.30
N ALA A 214 -19.85 1.08 0.48
CA ALA A 214 -19.56 -0.16 -0.24
C ALA A 214 -18.96 -1.25 0.67
N GLY A 215 -18.68 -0.95 1.95
CA GLY A 215 -18.21 -1.90 2.94
C GLY A 215 -16.72 -1.84 3.25
N ALA A 216 -16.00 -0.81 2.81
CA ALA A 216 -14.64 -0.58 3.29
C ALA A 216 -14.66 -0.06 4.75
N ASP A 217 -13.73 -0.52 5.59
CA ASP A 217 -13.55 -0.01 6.96
C ASP A 217 -12.85 1.36 6.99
N GLY A 218 -12.08 1.67 5.95
CA GLY A 218 -11.35 2.93 5.81
C GLY A 218 -11.12 3.31 4.35
N VAL A 219 -10.62 4.51 4.13
CA VAL A 219 -10.29 5.02 2.79
C VAL A 219 -8.86 5.52 2.73
N SER A 220 -8.22 5.38 1.56
CA SER A 220 -6.92 6.00 1.31
C SER A 220 -6.97 6.92 0.09
N VAL A 221 -6.23 8.02 0.18
CA VAL A 221 -6.18 9.07 -0.85
C VAL A 221 -4.79 9.09 -1.48
N ALA A 222 -4.73 9.11 -2.82
CA ALA A 222 -3.45 9.15 -3.55
C ALA A 222 -3.40 10.32 -4.54
N ARG A 223 -4.02 10.17 -5.72
CA ARG A 223 -3.93 11.16 -6.80
C ARG A 223 -4.42 12.56 -6.43
N ALA A 224 -5.51 12.66 -5.64
CA ALA A 224 -6.04 13.95 -5.20
C ALA A 224 -5.06 14.71 -4.27
N ALA A 225 -4.16 13.99 -3.60
CA ALA A 225 -3.20 14.55 -2.65
C ALA A 225 -1.85 14.92 -3.29
N LEU A 226 -1.64 14.65 -4.59
CA LEU A 226 -0.33 14.81 -5.26
C LEU A 226 0.26 16.21 -5.16
N SER A 227 -0.58 17.25 -5.07
CA SER A 227 -0.13 18.64 -4.91
C SER A 227 0.31 18.99 -3.48
N GLY A 228 0.20 18.04 -2.54
CA GLY A 228 0.38 18.28 -1.10
C GLY A 228 -0.77 19.07 -0.46
N ARG A 229 -1.91 19.21 -1.16
CA ARG A 229 -3.11 19.90 -0.65
C ARG A 229 -4.36 19.09 -1.02
N LEU A 230 -5.38 19.17 -0.18
CA LEU A 230 -6.71 18.61 -0.44
C LEU A 230 -7.75 19.72 -0.37
N SER A 231 -8.81 19.58 -1.18
CA SER A 231 -9.98 20.46 -1.13
C SER A 231 -11.00 20.06 -0.05
N PHE A 232 -10.72 18.98 0.70
CA PHE A 232 -11.59 18.41 1.71
C PHE A 232 -10.76 17.85 2.87
N SER A 233 -11.39 17.69 4.04
CA SER A 233 -10.78 17.11 5.24
C SER A 233 -11.53 15.83 5.61
N LEU A 234 -10.82 14.71 5.73
CA LEU A 234 -11.36 13.42 6.17
C LEU A 234 -11.88 13.47 7.60
N SER A 235 -11.47 14.44 8.41
CA SER A 235 -12.04 14.71 9.75
C SER A 235 -13.54 15.04 9.75
N LYS A 236 -14.17 15.13 8.57
CA LYS A 236 -15.60 15.40 8.35
C LYS A 236 -16.37 14.17 7.83
N LEU A 237 -15.71 13.01 7.71
CA LEU A 237 -16.36 11.72 7.45
C LEU A 237 -16.99 11.15 8.73
#